data_AF-A0A6G1STJ6-F1
#
_entry.id   AF-A0A6G1STJ6-F1
#
_cell.length_a   1.000
_cell.length_b   1.000
_cell.length_c   1.000
_cell.angle_alpha   90.00
_cell.angle_beta   90.00
_cell.angle_gamma   90.00
#
_symmetry.space_group_name_H-M   'P 1'
#
loop_
_entity.id
_entity.type
_entity.pdbx_description
1 polymer ?
#
loop_
_entity_poly.entity_id
_entity_poly.type
_entity_poly.pdbx_seq_one_letter_code
_entity_poly.pdbx_strand_id
1 'polypeptide(L)'
;MKRDERLVRLSREHTQALMIALRIDRELPAATDERVSALYSDLVAYWSARLLPHFSVEGECLLARLIRHVPESGAHVQRLEHDHLSIAALVATMRDTDDPAVRRQALADFGREIREHLRWEEVDLFPLTEQTLTKSELDALGADLSVRLPEQPAGFPMPPLA
;
A
#
# COMPACT_ATOMS: atom_id res chain seq x y z
N MET A 1 5.62 12.85 -15.41
CA MET A 1 6.50 11.82 -16.02
C MET A 1 5.65 10.59 -16.30
N LYS A 2 5.85 9.89 -17.42
CA LYS A 2 5.18 8.59 -17.65
C LYS A 2 5.97 7.53 -16.86
N ARG A 3 5.30 6.79 -15.96
CA ARG A 3 5.87 5.68 -15.19
C ARG A 3 6.41 4.61 -16.14
N ASP A 4 7.56 4.06 -15.80
CA ASP A 4 8.18 2.94 -16.51
C ASP A 4 7.24 1.72 -16.54
N GLU A 5 7.09 1.09 -17.70
CA GLU A 5 6.14 -0.01 -17.93
C GLU A 5 6.34 -1.18 -16.96
N ARG A 6 7.57 -1.40 -16.48
CA ARG A 6 7.93 -2.48 -15.54
C ARG A 6 7.46 -2.19 -14.11
N LEU A 7 7.19 -0.93 -13.79
CA LEU A 7 6.69 -0.47 -12.50
C LEU A 7 5.20 -0.09 -12.53
N VAL A 8 4.60 0.07 -13.72
CA VAL A 8 3.16 0.44 -13.86
C VAL A 8 2.25 -0.50 -13.08
N ARG A 9 2.61 -1.79 -12.94
CA ARG A 9 1.79 -2.72 -12.16
C ARG A 9 1.67 -2.31 -10.69
N LEU A 10 2.75 -1.85 -10.05
CA LEU A 10 2.71 -1.37 -8.66
C LEU A 10 1.78 -0.15 -8.54
N SER A 11 1.92 0.84 -9.42
CA SER A 11 1.03 2.01 -9.45
C SER A 11 -0.45 1.68 -9.65
N ARG A 12 -0.75 0.63 -10.42
CA ARG A 12 -2.15 0.19 -10.59
C ARG A 12 -2.73 -0.34 -9.29
N GLU A 13 -1.93 -1.05 -8.49
CA GLU A 13 -2.35 -1.52 -7.16
C GLU A 13 -2.65 -0.33 -6.21
N HIS A 14 -1.91 0.79 -6.34
CA HIS A 14 -2.14 1.99 -5.51
C HIS A 14 -3.53 2.57 -5.71
N THR A 15 -4.10 2.46 -6.91
CA THR A 15 -5.44 2.98 -7.20
C THR A 15 -6.49 2.40 -6.26
N GLN A 16 -6.37 1.11 -5.95
CA GLN A 16 -7.32 0.43 -5.07
C GLN A 16 -7.16 0.83 -3.61
N ALA A 17 -5.92 0.92 -3.12
CA ALA A 17 -5.62 1.41 -1.78
C ALA A 17 -6.13 2.85 -1.59
N LEU A 18 -5.93 3.72 -2.57
CA LEU A 18 -6.40 5.11 -2.56
C LEU A 18 -7.93 5.21 -2.55
N MET A 19 -8.64 4.31 -3.25
CA MET A 19 -10.10 4.25 -3.18
C MET A 19 -10.59 3.86 -1.79
N ILE A 20 -9.94 2.91 -1.12
CA ILE A 20 -10.26 2.53 0.27
C ILE A 20 -10.00 3.71 1.20
N ALA A 21 -8.85 4.36 1.08
CA ALA A 21 -8.53 5.52 1.89
C ALA A 21 -9.52 6.67 1.70
N LEU A 22 -9.93 6.96 0.45
CA LEU A 22 -10.95 7.96 0.14
C LEU A 22 -12.31 7.61 0.76
N ARG A 23 -12.69 6.32 0.71
CA ARG A 23 -13.96 5.86 1.29
C ARG A 23 -13.96 6.03 2.81
N ILE A 24 -12.87 5.63 3.48
CA ILE A 24 -12.68 5.86 4.91
C ILE A 24 -12.83 7.35 5.22
N ASP A 25 -12.08 8.20 4.52
CA ASP A 25 -12.08 9.66 4.73
C ASP A 25 -13.47 10.30 4.62
N ARG A 26 -14.28 9.84 3.66
CA ARG A 26 -15.62 10.38 3.39
C ARG A 26 -16.70 9.85 4.31
N GLU A 27 -16.66 8.55 4.61
CA GLU A 27 -17.76 7.89 5.30
C GLU A 27 -17.56 7.84 6.83
N LEU A 28 -16.32 7.70 7.29
CA LEU A 28 -16.01 7.48 8.70
C LEU A 28 -16.46 8.62 9.64
N PRO A 29 -16.40 9.92 9.27
CA PRO A 29 -16.80 11.01 10.17
C PRO A 29 -18.26 10.95 10.64
N ALA A 30 -19.15 10.41 9.81
CA ALA A 30 -20.58 10.28 10.10
C ALA A 30 -21.05 8.82 10.24
N ALA A 31 -20.12 7.86 10.23
CA ALA A 31 -20.44 6.44 10.25
C ALA A 31 -21.04 6.02 11.60
N THR A 32 -22.11 5.22 11.56
CA THR A 32 -22.57 4.42 12.72
C THR A 32 -21.56 3.32 13.02
N ASP A 33 -21.68 2.66 14.18
CA ASP A 33 -20.77 1.58 14.55
C ASP A 33 -20.89 0.36 13.61
N GLU A 34 -22.09 0.08 13.08
CA GLU A 34 -22.27 -0.92 12.03
C GLU A 34 -21.50 -0.55 10.77
N ARG A 35 -21.50 0.74 10.39
CA ARG A 35 -20.76 1.19 9.21
C ARG A 35 -19.25 1.16 9.43
N VAL A 36 -18.77 1.51 10.62
CA VAL A 36 -17.36 1.33 11.02
C VAL A 36 -16.95 -0.14 10.89
N SER A 37 -17.79 -1.06 11.37
CA SER A 37 -17.52 -2.51 11.28
C SER A 37 -17.49 -3.02 9.83
N ALA A 38 -18.36 -2.49 8.97
CA ALA A 38 -18.33 -2.79 7.54
C ALA A 38 -17.06 -2.27 6.85
N LEU A 39 -16.67 -1.02 7.11
CA LEU A 39 -15.42 -0.45 6.58
C LEU A 39 -14.19 -1.24 7.03
N TYR A 40 -14.15 -1.63 8.30
CA TYR A 40 -13.10 -2.50 8.85
C TYR A 40 -13.06 -3.86 8.15
N SER A 41 -14.21 -4.50 7.95
CA SER A 41 -14.29 -5.82 7.30
C SER A 41 -13.79 -5.76 5.85
N ASP A 42 -14.21 -4.73 5.10
CA ASP A 42 -13.75 -4.49 3.72
C ASP A 42 -12.22 -4.27 3.70
N LEU A 43 -11.71 -3.46 4.63
CA LEU A 43 -10.28 -3.18 4.75
C LEU A 43 -9.46 -4.43 5.06
N VAL A 44 -9.88 -5.25 6.04
CA VAL A 44 -9.13 -6.47 6.42
C VAL A 44 -9.10 -7.48 5.28
N ALA A 45 -10.20 -7.62 4.54
CA ALA A 45 -10.25 -8.50 3.38
C ALA A 45 -9.30 -8.00 2.28
N TYR A 46 -9.28 -6.69 2.01
CA TYR A 46 -8.33 -6.09 1.07
C TYR A 46 -6.87 -6.21 1.53
N TRP A 47 -6.61 -5.95 2.82
CA TRP A 47 -5.28 -6.01 3.43
C TRP A 47 -4.61 -7.35 3.15
N SER A 48 -5.29 -8.45 3.50
CA SER A 48 -4.74 -9.79 3.35
C SER A 48 -4.60 -10.22 1.90
N ALA A 49 -5.56 -9.86 1.04
CA ALA A 49 -5.57 -10.31 -0.35
C ALA A 49 -4.65 -9.51 -1.27
N ARG A 50 -4.36 -8.24 -0.94
CA ARG A 50 -3.76 -7.28 -1.87
C ARG A 50 -2.62 -6.48 -1.25
N LEU A 51 -2.91 -5.71 -0.19
CA LEU A 51 -1.96 -4.73 0.32
C LEU A 51 -0.72 -5.37 0.97
N LEU A 52 -0.90 -6.45 1.72
CA LEU A 52 0.22 -7.16 2.35
C LEU A 52 1.14 -7.84 1.31
N PRO A 53 0.63 -8.56 0.28
CA PRO A 53 1.46 -9.02 -0.84
C PRO A 53 2.19 -7.90 -1.59
N HIS A 54 1.54 -6.74 -1.74
CA HIS A 54 2.14 -5.57 -2.38
C HIS A 54 3.35 -5.04 -1.59
N PHE A 55 3.21 -4.87 -0.27
CA PHE A 55 4.33 -4.49 0.61
C PHE A 55 5.51 -5.46 0.55
N SER A 56 5.23 -6.77 0.51
CA SER A 56 6.27 -7.80 0.38
C SER A 56 7.09 -7.64 -0.91
N VAL A 57 6.45 -7.36 -2.06
CA VAL A 57 7.21 -7.19 -3.31
C VAL A 57 7.98 -5.87 -3.39
N GLU A 58 7.51 -4.82 -2.72
CA GLU A 58 8.26 -3.56 -2.62
C GLU A 58 9.58 -3.76 -1.90
N GLY A 59 9.57 -4.42 -0.74
CA GLY A 59 10.78 -4.74 0.00
C GLY A 59 11.66 -5.76 -0.74
N GLU A 60 11.08 -6.91 -1.08
CA GLU A 60 11.86 -8.07 -1.53
C GLU A 60 12.28 -8.01 -3.00
N CYS A 61 11.53 -7.29 -3.85
CA CYS A 61 11.86 -7.19 -5.28
C CYS A 61 12.47 -5.83 -5.63
N LEU A 62 11.79 -4.73 -5.27
CA LEU A 62 12.18 -3.39 -5.68
C LEU A 62 13.33 -2.86 -4.82
N LEU A 63 13.14 -2.77 -3.51
CA LEU A 63 14.10 -2.18 -2.60
C LEU A 63 15.38 -3.01 -2.53
N ALA A 64 15.28 -4.34 -2.48
CA ALA A 64 16.42 -5.26 -2.57
C ALA A 64 17.33 -5.01 -3.79
N ARG A 65 16.76 -4.56 -4.92
CA ARG A 65 17.54 -4.19 -6.11
C ARG A 65 18.13 -2.79 -5.99
N LEU A 66 17.34 -1.84 -5.50
CA LEU A 66 17.71 -0.43 -5.40
C LEU A 66 18.87 -0.20 -4.43
N ILE A 67 18.87 -0.86 -3.27
CA ILE A 67 19.88 -0.66 -2.22
C ILE A 67 21.31 -1.03 -2.64
N ARG A 68 21.47 -1.79 -3.72
CA ARG A 68 22.80 -2.12 -4.28
C ARG A 68 23.49 -0.90 -4.92
N HIS A 69 22.74 0.17 -5.15
CA HIS A 69 23.18 1.34 -5.91
C HIS A 69 23.02 2.66 -5.16
N VAL A 70 22.21 2.72 -4.10
CA VAL A 70 22.04 3.94 -3.28
C VAL A 70 22.97 3.90 -2.05
N PRO A 71 23.60 5.03 -1.66
CA PRO A 71 24.53 5.06 -0.53
C PRO A 71 23.91 4.59 0.80
N GLU A 72 24.78 4.06 1.66
CA GLU A 72 24.55 3.34 2.93
C GLU A 72 23.63 3.96 3.99
N SER A 73 23.05 5.16 3.78
CA SER A 73 22.21 5.77 4.83
C SER A 73 20.88 5.06 5.04
N GLY A 74 20.49 4.14 4.14
CA GLY A 74 19.33 3.27 4.31
C GLY A 74 18.00 4.01 4.49
N ALA A 75 17.94 5.33 4.22
CA ALA A 75 16.78 6.15 4.55
C ALA A 75 15.50 5.68 3.85
N HIS A 76 15.61 5.20 2.60
CA HIS A 76 14.48 4.61 1.87
C HIS A 76 14.06 3.26 2.45
N VAL A 77 15.01 2.45 2.93
CA VAL A 77 14.72 1.17 3.60
C VAL A 77 13.98 1.44 4.90
N GLN A 78 14.56 2.30 5.74
CA GLN A 78 13.98 2.67 7.02
C GLN A 78 12.58 3.27 6.84
N ARG A 79 12.39 4.14 5.85
CA ARG A 79 11.06 4.71 5.58
C ARG A 79 10.07 3.65 5.10
N LEU A 80 10.43 2.83 4.10
CA LEU A 80 9.54 1.79 3.58
C LEU A 80 9.11 0.83 4.69
N GLU A 81 10.08 0.29 5.43
CA GLU A 81 9.82 -0.66 6.52
C GLU A 81 9.02 0.00 7.65
N HIS A 82 9.34 1.25 8.02
CA HIS A 82 8.61 1.98 9.05
C HIS A 82 7.15 2.21 8.65
N ASP A 83 6.90 2.71 7.43
CA ASP A 83 5.55 2.96 6.93
C ASP A 83 4.76 1.64 6.88
N HIS A 84 5.33 0.57 6.32
CA HIS A 84 4.69 -0.75 6.24
C HIS A 84 4.34 -1.32 7.61
N LEU A 85 5.26 -1.23 8.59
CA LEU A 85 5.03 -1.69 9.95
C LEU A 85 3.98 -0.85 10.68
N SER A 86 3.98 0.47 10.49
CA SER A 86 3.00 1.38 11.10
C SER A 86 1.59 1.08 10.59
N ILE A 87 1.45 0.93 9.27
CA ILE A 87 0.18 0.55 8.64
C ILE A 87 -0.28 -0.84 9.11
N ALA A 88 0.63 -1.81 9.20
CA ALA A 88 0.31 -3.14 9.72
C ALA A 88 -0.12 -3.11 11.20
N ALA A 89 0.50 -2.24 12.02
CA ALA A 89 0.15 -2.07 13.42
C ALA A 89 -1.27 -1.49 13.61
N LEU A 90 -1.72 -0.61 12.70
CA LEU A 90 -3.10 -0.14 12.68
C LEU A 90 -4.09 -1.27 12.39
N VAL A 91 -3.76 -2.15 11.43
CA VAL A 91 -4.58 -3.35 11.15
C VAL A 91 -4.61 -4.30 12.33
N ALA A 92 -3.49 -4.51 13.02
CA ALA A 92 -3.45 -5.31 14.25
C ALA A 92 -4.30 -4.66 15.36
N THR A 93 -4.19 -3.35 15.54
CA THR A 93 -5.00 -2.59 16.52
C THR A 93 -6.50 -2.77 16.27
N MET A 94 -6.94 -2.69 15.01
CA MET A 94 -8.35 -2.90 14.65
C MET A 94 -8.84 -4.34 14.91
N ARG A 95 -7.94 -5.33 14.81
CA ARG A 95 -8.24 -6.75 15.06
C ARG A 95 -8.32 -7.08 16.55
N ASP A 96 -7.43 -6.49 17.34
CA ASP A 96 -7.25 -6.85 18.75
C ASP A 96 -8.19 -6.06 19.68
N THR A 97 -8.76 -4.95 19.20
CA THR A 97 -9.66 -4.10 20.01
C THR A 97 -11.13 -4.50 19.87
N ASP A 98 -11.85 -4.50 21.00
CA ASP A 98 -13.31 -4.53 21.06
C ASP A 98 -13.94 -3.12 21.16
N ASP A 99 -13.12 -2.08 21.35
CA ASP A 99 -13.59 -0.69 21.51
C ASP A 99 -13.89 -0.04 20.13
N PRO A 100 -15.15 0.33 19.84
CA PRO A 100 -15.51 0.99 18.59
C PRO A 100 -14.77 2.31 18.35
N ALA A 101 -14.45 3.07 19.40
CA ALA A 101 -13.73 4.34 19.28
C ALA A 101 -12.27 4.12 18.85
N VAL A 102 -11.60 3.12 19.41
CA VAL A 102 -10.23 2.73 19.01
C VAL A 102 -10.23 2.23 17.57
N ARG A 103 -11.18 1.37 17.19
CA ARG A 103 -11.28 0.87 15.81
C ARG A 103 -11.53 2.01 14.82
N ARG A 104 -12.40 2.97 15.17
CA ARG A 104 -12.66 4.16 14.36
C ARG A 104 -11.39 5.00 14.18
N GLN A 105 -10.65 5.26 15.26
CA GLN A 105 -9.42 6.04 15.17
C GLN A 105 -8.36 5.34 14.29
N ALA A 106 -8.17 4.03 14.47
CA ALA A 106 -7.22 3.26 13.67
C ALA A 106 -7.60 3.21 12.18
N LEU A 107 -8.89 3.19 11.83
CA LEU A 107 -9.34 3.34 10.44
C LEU A 107 -8.95 4.71 9.87
N ALA A 108 -9.19 5.79 10.61
CA ALA A 108 -8.86 7.15 10.18
C ALA A 108 -7.35 7.30 9.94
N ASP A 109 -6.54 6.80 10.87
CA ASP A 109 -5.09 6.82 10.77
C ASP A 109 -4.59 5.97 9.60
N PHE A 110 -5.19 4.78 9.36
CA PHE A 110 -4.84 3.93 8.21
C PHE A 110 -5.05 4.68 6.90
N GLY A 111 -6.21 5.34 6.75
CA GLY A 111 -6.53 6.11 5.55
C GLY A 111 -5.57 7.27 5.31
N ARG A 112 -5.04 7.90 6.36
CA ARG A 112 -4.01 8.94 6.25
C ARG A 112 -2.66 8.34 5.86
N GLU A 113 -2.17 7.37 6.63
CA GLU A 113 -0.83 6.79 6.46
C GLU A 113 -0.65 6.13 5.10
N ILE A 114 -1.64 5.36 4.62
CA ILE A 114 -1.55 4.75 3.30
C ILE A 114 -1.50 5.78 2.18
N ARG A 115 -2.19 6.92 2.30
CA ARG A 115 -2.12 8.01 1.30
C ARG A 115 -0.75 8.65 1.27
N GLU A 116 -0.15 8.88 2.44
CA GLU A 116 1.17 9.49 2.56
C GLU A 116 2.28 8.57 2.05
N HIS A 117 2.21 7.29 2.40
CA HIS A 117 3.09 6.24 1.94
C HIS A 117 3.08 6.13 0.40
N LEU A 118 1.92 5.87 -0.21
CA LEU A 118 1.80 5.68 -1.66
C LEU A 118 2.18 6.95 -2.43
N ARG A 119 1.92 8.13 -1.88
CA ARG A 119 2.35 9.40 -2.49
C ARG A 119 3.86 9.48 -2.56
N TRP A 120 4.56 9.14 -1.48
CA TRP A 120 6.01 9.13 -1.45
C TRP A 120 6.59 8.11 -2.43
N GLU A 121 5.99 6.92 -2.53
CA GLU A 121 6.47 5.94 -3.49
C GLU A 121 6.36 6.44 -4.92
N GLU A 122 5.21 7.04 -5.25
CA GLU A 122 4.92 7.57 -6.57
C GLU A 122 5.80 8.76 -6.96
N VAL A 123 6.13 9.62 -6.00
CA VAL A 123 6.84 10.89 -6.24
C VAL A 123 8.35 10.75 -6.05
N ASP A 124 8.80 9.86 -5.18
CA ASP A 124 10.21 9.76 -4.78
C ASP A 124 10.80 8.36 -5.05
N LEU A 125 10.22 7.29 -4.48
CA LEU A 125 10.85 5.95 -4.53
C LEU A 125 10.90 5.38 -5.95
N PHE A 126 9.79 5.45 -6.69
CA PHE A 126 9.73 4.90 -8.04
C PHE A 126 10.55 5.73 -9.03
N PRO A 127 10.51 7.07 -9.05
CA PRO A 127 11.42 7.86 -9.88
C PRO A 127 12.89 7.62 -9.56
N LEU A 128 13.26 7.42 -8.28
CA LEU A 128 14.62 7.04 -7.90
C LEU A 128 14.98 5.67 -8.49
N THR A 129 14.08 4.69 -8.36
CA THR A 129 14.26 3.34 -8.93
C THR A 129 14.50 3.39 -10.44
N GLU A 130 13.71 4.18 -11.17
CA GLU A 130 13.84 4.38 -12.63
C GLU A 130 15.17 5.02 -13.02
N GLN A 131 15.67 5.97 -12.22
CA GLN A 131 16.92 6.69 -12.48
C GLN A 131 18.16 5.88 -12.12
N THR A 132 18.04 4.98 -11.14
CA THR A 132 19.18 4.25 -10.57
C THR A 132 19.38 2.88 -11.21
N LEU A 133 18.31 2.13 -11.47
CA LEU A 133 18.44 0.77 -11.97
C LEU A 133 18.76 0.73 -13.47
N THR A 134 19.67 -0.17 -13.85
CA THR A 134 19.93 -0.44 -15.27
C THR A 134 18.70 -1.08 -15.94
N LYS A 135 18.64 -1.01 -17.27
CA LYS A 135 17.56 -1.65 -18.04
C LYS A 135 17.38 -3.13 -17.68
N SER A 136 18.46 -3.89 -17.57
CA SER A 136 18.41 -5.32 -17.25
C SER A 136 17.87 -5.58 -15.84
N GLU A 137 18.12 -4.67 -14.90
CA GLU A 137 17.62 -4.80 -13.53
C GLU A 137 16.14 -4.45 -13.43
N LEU A 138 15.71 -3.42 -14.16
CA LEU A 138 14.29 -3.09 -14.30
C LEU A 138 13.52 -4.23 -14.99
N ASP A 139 14.10 -4.86 -16.03
CA ASP A 139 13.47 -6.00 -16.72
C ASP A 139 13.30 -7.18 -15.74
N ALA A 140 14.35 -7.49 -14.96
CA ALA A 140 14.28 -8.52 -13.92
C ALA A 140 13.28 -8.17 -12.81
N LEU A 141 13.20 -6.90 -12.40
CA LEU A 141 12.19 -6.43 -11.45
C LEU A 141 10.79 -6.63 -12.00
N GLY A 142 10.53 -6.20 -13.24
CA GLY A 142 9.22 -6.37 -13.88
C GLY A 142 8.79 -7.84 -14.01
N ALA A 143 9.75 -8.75 -14.27
CA ALA A 143 9.49 -10.18 -14.29
C ALA A 143 9.08 -10.73 -12.91
N ASP A 144 9.82 -10.37 -11.85
CA ASP A 144 9.47 -10.78 -10.48
C ASP A 144 8.10 -10.23 -10.05
N LEU A 145 7.84 -8.95 -10.33
CA LEU A 145 6.54 -8.32 -10.07
C LEU A 145 5.41 -9.01 -10.82
N SER A 146 5.67 -9.50 -12.05
CA SER A 146 4.68 -10.23 -12.85
C SER A 146 4.28 -11.56 -12.20
N VAL A 147 5.25 -12.26 -11.60
CA VAL A 147 5.03 -13.57 -10.96
C VAL A 147 4.44 -13.43 -9.56
N ARG A 148 4.91 -12.45 -8.78
CA ARG A 148 4.66 -12.41 -7.33
C ARG A 148 3.45 -11.59 -6.92
N LEU A 149 3.11 -10.54 -7.68
CA LEU A 149 1.90 -9.79 -7.38
C LEU A 149 0.68 -10.67 -7.72
N PRO A 150 -0.36 -10.68 -6.86
CA PRO A 150 -1.57 -11.41 -7.17
C PRO A 150 -2.16 -10.90 -8.49
N GLU A 151 -2.69 -11.80 -9.32
CA GLU A 151 -3.46 -11.40 -10.49
C GLU A 151 -4.54 -10.42 -10.07
N GLN A 152 -4.80 -9.40 -10.89
CA GLN A 152 -5.91 -8.50 -10.60
C GLN A 152 -7.21 -9.28 -10.83
N PRO A 153 -8.02 -9.59 -9.79
CA PRO A 153 -9.35 -10.09 -10.06
C PRO A 153 -10.16 -8.99 -10.74
N ALA A 154 -11.18 -9.37 -11.50
CA ALA A 154 -12.19 -8.46 -12.02
C ALA A 154 -12.95 -7.82 -10.84
N GLY A 155 -12.42 -6.71 -10.32
CA GLY A 155 -12.98 -5.95 -9.21
C GLY A 155 -12.96 -6.75 -7.89
N PHE A 156 -12.14 -6.33 -6.93
CA PHE A 156 -12.57 -6.54 -5.56
C PHE A 156 -13.88 -5.76 -5.43
N PRO A 157 -15.00 -6.39 -5.06
CA PRO A 157 -16.29 -5.71 -5.03
C PRO A 157 -16.23 -4.67 -3.92
N MET A 158 -15.79 -3.46 -4.27
CA MET A 158 -15.98 -2.30 -3.43
C MET A 158 -17.41 -1.85 -3.70
N PRO A 159 -18.33 -1.96 -2.71
CA PRO A 159 -19.65 -1.38 -2.88
C PRO A 159 -19.50 0.10 -3.24
N PRO A 160 -20.42 0.65 -4.06
CA PRO A 160 -20.35 2.04 -4.49
C PRO A 160 -20.27 2.97 -3.28
N LEU A 161 -19.54 4.08 -3.43
CA LEU A 161 -19.50 5.15 -2.44
C LEU A 161 -20.95 5.56 -2.12
N ALA A 162 -21.30 5.53 -0.83
CA ALA A 162 -22.60 5.97 -0.34
C ALA A 162 -22.77 7.49 -0.46
#